data_AF-A0AAU7JSV0-F1
#
_entry.id   AF-A0AAU7JSV0-F1
#
_cell.length_a   1.000
_cell.length_b   1.000
_cell.length_c   1.000
_cell.angle_alpha   90.00
_cell.angle_beta   90.00
_cell.angle_gamma   90.00
#
_symmetry.space_group_name_H-M   'P 1'
#
loop_
_entity.id
_entity.type
_entity.pdbx_description
1 polymer ?
#
loop_
_entity_poly.entity_id
_entity_poly.type
_entity_poly.pdbx_seq_one_letter_code
_entity_poly.pdbx_strand_id
1 'polypeptide(L)' 'MADVSFERKRTLSREEANVWLAALAKGFADGGEVKLPVGGGGVVALRLPETVQAEFEVEITGDEVEVELEFTWSLRG' A
#
# COMPACT_ATOMS: atom_id res chain seq x y z
N MET A 1 21.63 -2.63 -6.19
CA MET A 1 20.96 -1.41 -5.67
C MET A 1 20.89 -1.56 -4.17
N ALA A 2 20.95 -0.47 -3.41
CA ALA A 2 20.70 -0.52 -1.97
C ALA A 2 19.21 -0.82 -1.74
N ASP A 3 18.91 -1.58 -0.70
CA ASP A 3 17.54 -1.80 -0.27
C ASP A 3 16.95 -0.46 0.21
N VAL A 4 15.71 -0.18 -0.18
CA VAL A 4 14.99 1.04 0.18
C VAL A 4 13.73 0.61 0.93
N SER A 5 13.50 1.20 2.10
CA SER A 5 12.28 1.05 2.87
C SER A 5 11.65 2.41 3.20
N PHE A 6 10.33 2.43 3.29
CA PHE A 6 9.56 3.57 3.75
C PHE A 6 8.43 3.07 4.64
N GLU A 7 8.31 3.62 5.85
CA GLU A 7 7.25 3.30 6.79
C GLU A 7 6.69 4.59 7.40
N ARG A 8 5.37 4.64 7.59
CA ARG A 8 4.71 5.79 8.21
C ARG A 8 3.43 5.38 8.94
N LYS A 9 3.47 5.45 10.28
CA LYS A 9 2.31 5.22 11.15
C LYS A 9 1.68 6.55 11.56
N ARG A 10 0.37 6.70 11.36
CA ARG A 10 -0.43 7.86 11.80
C ARG A 10 -1.91 7.50 11.88
N THR A 11 -2.64 8.21 12.74
CA THR A 11 -4.11 8.16 12.72
C THR A 11 -4.63 8.91 11.49
N LEU A 12 -5.59 8.30 10.79
CA LEU A 12 -6.23 8.85 9.59
C LEU A 12 -7.74 8.99 9.82
N SER A 13 -8.37 9.97 9.17
CA SER A 13 -9.81 9.88 8.94
C SER A 13 -10.13 8.76 7.96
N ARG A 14 -11.40 8.32 7.90
CA ARG A 14 -11.82 7.32 6.91
C ARG A 14 -11.59 7.80 5.47
N GLU A 15 -11.77 9.09 5.22
CA GLU A 15 -11.57 9.71 3.92
C GLU A 15 -10.09 9.71 3.52
N GLU A 16 -9.18 10.00 4.46
CA GLU A 16 -7.74 9.90 4.22
C GLU A 16 -7.30 8.45 3.95
N ALA A 17 -7.84 7.47 4.70
CA ALA A 17 -7.59 6.06 4.44
C ALA A 17 -8.11 5.63 3.06
N ASN A 18 -9.30 6.08 2.65
CA ASN A 18 -9.85 5.82 1.32
C ASN A 18 -8.97 6.38 0.20
N VAL A 19 -8.35 7.55 0.38
CA VAL A 19 -7.40 8.10 -0.61
C VAL A 19 -6.23 7.14 -0.84
N TRP A 20 -5.70 6.52 0.22
CA TRP A 20 -4.61 5.53 0.12
C TRP A 20 -5.06 4.27 -0.62
N LEU A 21 -6.20 3.70 -0.23
CA LEU A 21 -6.77 2.51 -0.86
C LEU A 21 -7.09 2.74 -2.34
N ALA A 22 -7.70 3.88 -2.67
CA ALA A 22 -8.06 4.22 -4.05
C ALA A 22 -6.81 4.41 -4.94
N ALA A 23 -5.75 5.02 -4.41
CA ALA A 23 -4.49 5.16 -5.15
C ALA A 23 -3.87 3.79 -5.44
N LEU A 24 -3.84 2.90 -4.45
CA LEU A 24 -3.31 1.54 -4.61
C LEU A 24 -4.16 0.71 -5.60
N ALA A 25 -5.49 0.73 -5.44
CA ALA A 25 -6.43 0.05 -6.32
C ALA A 25 -6.30 0.52 -7.78
N LYS A 26 -6.18 1.83 -8.00
CA LYS A 26 -5.92 2.39 -9.34
C LYS A 26 -4.59 1.89 -9.90
N GLY A 27 -3.54 1.84 -9.07
CA GLY A 27 -2.25 1.30 -9.46
C GLY A 27 -2.33 -0.15 -9.96
N PHE A 28 -3.02 -1.02 -9.22
CA PHE A 28 -3.20 -2.41 -9.62
C PHE A 28 -4.07 -2.57 -10.88
N ALA A 29 -5.08 -1.72 -11.06
CA ALA A 29 -5.95 -1.77 -12.24
C ALA A 29 -5.24 -1.31 -13.52
N ASP A 30 -4.47 -0.22 -13.45
CA ASP A 30 -3.78 0.36 -14.61
C ASP A 30 -2.45 -0.34 -14.90
N GLY A 31 -1.82 -0.94 -13.89
CA GLY A 31 -0.46 -1.47 -13.94
C GLY A 31 0.61 -0.37 -14.03
N GLY A 32 1.89 -0.75 -14.05
CA GLY A 32 2.98 0.19 -14.23
C GLY A 32 3.32 0.99 -12.96
N GLU A 33 3.48 2.31 -13.05
CA GLU A 33 3.88 3.16 -11.91
C GLU A 33 2.67 3.76 -11.19
N VAL A 34 2.55 3.51 -9.89
CA VAL A 34 1.60 4.17 -9.00
C VAL A 34 2.31 5.17 -8.10
N LYS A 35 1.67 6.32 -7.83
CA LYS A 35 2.13 7.33 -6.87
C LYS A 35 1.21 7.35 -5.67
N LEU A 36 1.69 6.85 -4.54
CA LEU A 36 0.96 6.80 -3.28
C LEU A 36 1.19 8.10 -2.50
N PRO A 37 0.13 8.85 -2.17
CA PRO A 37 0.25 10.08 -1.39
C PRO A 37 0.55 9.72 0.05
N VAL A 38 1.79 9.87 0.49
CA VAL A 38 2.13 9.56 1.88
C VAL A 38 1.71 10.69 2.80
N GLY A 39 1.56 11.94 2.32
CA GLY A 39 1.02 13.10 3.04
C GLY A 39 2.10 14.13 3.37
N GLY A 40 1.71 15.39 3.66
CA GLY A 40 2.66 16.51 3.77
C GLY A 40 3.27 16.91 2.43
N GLY A 41 2.57 16.65 1.33
CA GLY A 41 3.05 16.86 -0.05
C GLY A 41 3.97 15.76 -0.61
N GLY A 42 4.40 14.81 0.23
CA GLY A 42 5.23 13.69 -0.20
C GLY A 42 4.46 12.58 -0.94
N VAL A 43 5.15 11.92 -1.87
CA VAL A 43 4.66 10.75 -2.62
C VAL A 43 5.70 9.63 -2.64
N VAL A 44 5.24 8.38 -2.63
CA VAL A 44 6.06 7.20 -2.90
C VAL A 44 5.65 6.63 -4.26
N ALA A 45 6.62 6.43 -5.15
CA ALA A 45 6.37 5.81 -6.45
C ALA A 45 6.70 4.32 -6.39
N LEU A 46 5.78 3.46 -6.82
CA LEU A 46 5.96 2.00 -6.89
C LEU A 46 5.68 1.52 -8.31
N ARG A 47 6.50 0.60 -8.82
CA ARG A 47 6.24 -0.09 -10.07
C ARG A 47 5.61 -1.45 -9.78
N LEU A 48 4.36 -1.62 -10.19
CA LEU A 48 3.57 -2.82 -9.97
C LEU A 48 3.70 -3.78 -11.17
N PRO A 49 4.01 -5.07 -10.94
CA PRO A 49 4.05 -6.08 -11.99
C PRO A 49 2.64 -6.54 -12.37
N GLU A 50 2.54 -7.39 -13.40
CA GLU A 50 1.27 -8.03 -13.80
C GLU A 50 0.73 -9.00 -12.74
N THR A 51 1.62 -9.66 -11.99
CA THR A 51 1.24 -10.63 -10.95
C THR A 51 1.97 -10.34 -9.65
N VAL A 52 1.24 -10.39 -8.53
CA VAL A 52 1.77 -10.27 -7.17
C VAL A 52 1.30 -11.44 -6.32
N GLN A 53 2.08 -11.78 -5.29
CA GLN A 53 1.57 -12.56 -4.17
C GLN A 53 0.86 -11.60 -3.22
N ALA A 54 -0.26 -12.02 -2.65
CA ALA A 54 -1.09 -11.18 -1.80
C ALA A 54 -1.54 -11.94 -0.55
N GLU A 55 -1.57 -11.22 0.57
CA GLU A 55 -2.16 -11.65 1.82
C GLU A 55 -3.19 -10.62 2.27
N PHE A 56 -4.34 -11.10 2.71
CA PHE A 56 -5.41 -10.28 3.28
C PHE A 56 -5.80 -10.88 4.62
N GLU A 57 -5.51 -10.14 5.67
CA GLU A 57 -5.75 -10.57 7.04
C GLU A 57 -6.68 -9.57 7.75
N VAL A 58 -7.56 -10.14 8.57
CA VAL A 58 -8.42 -9.39 9.48
C VAL A 58 -8.31 -10.04 10.85
N GLU A 59 -7.76 -9.31 11.80
CA GLU A 59 -7.61 -9.75 13.18
C GLU A 59 -8.46 -8.87 14.11
N ILE A 60 -9.06 -9.50 15.12
CA ILE A 60 -9.78 -8.82 16.19
C ILE A 60 -9.18 -9.28 17.51
N THR A 61 -8.46 -8.37 18.19
CA THR A 61 -7.77 -8.65 19.45
C THR A 61 -8.16 -7.61 20.48
N GLY A 62 -8.88 -8.04 21.53
CA GLY A 62 -9.42 -7.13 22.54
C GLY A 62 -10.49 -6.21 21.97
N ASP A 63 -10.25 -4.90 22.05
CA ASP A 63 -11.08 -3.82 21.49
C ASP A 63 -10.52 -3.23 20.18
N GLU A 64 -9.48 -3.86 19.63
CA GLU A 64 -8.83 -3.44 18.39
C GLU A 64 -9.25 -4.32 17.21
N VAL A 65 -9.38 -3.68 16.04
CA VAL A 65 -9.58 -4.35 14.75
C VAL A 65 -8.41 -3.95 13.87
N GLU A 66 -7.70 -4.96 13.38
CA GLU A 66 -6.59 -4.80 12.44
C GLU A 66 -6.98 -5.38 11.08
N VAL A 67 -6.68 -4.62 10.02
CA VAL A 67 -6.91 -5.03 8.64
C VAL A 67 -5.63 -4.79 7.87
N GLU A 68 -5.01 -5.88 7.43
CA GLU A 68 -3.76 -5.85 6.68
C GLU A 68 -3.97 -6.25 5.23
N LEU A 69 -3.25 -5.55 4.34
CA LEU A 69 -3.19 -5.82 2.91
C LEU A 69 -1.72 -5.84 2.51
N GLU A 70 -1.15 -7.03 2.39
CA GLU A 70 0.24 -7.21 1.98
C GLU A 70 0.31 -7.68 0.52
N PHE A 71 1.27 -7.10 -0.21
CA PHE A 71 1.59 -7.50 -1.58
C PHE A 71 3.11 -7.64 -1.73
N THR A 72 3.54 -8.78 -2.25
CA THR A 72 4.96 -9.09 -2.45
C THR A 72 5.20 -9.49 -3.90
N TRP A 73 6.31 -9.04 -4.47
CA TRP A 73 6.74 -9.45 -5.79
C TRP A 73 8.25 -9.38 -5.96
N SER A 74 8.75 -10.16 -6.92
CA SER A 74 10.16 -10.14 -7.33
C SER A 74 10.44 -8.94 -8.23
N LEU A 75 11.57 -8.27 -8.01
CA LEU A 75 12.12 -7.29 -8.96
C LEU A 75 12.76 -7.95 -10.19
N ARG A 76 12.99 -9.26 -10.12
CA ARG A 76 13.44 -10.08 -11.24
C ARG A 76 12.20 -10.64 -11.93
N GLY A 77 11.90 -10.13 -13.12
CA GLY A 77 10.95 -10.75 -14.06
C GLY A 77 11.54 -12.00 -14.69
#